data_AF-A0A367YMU5-F1
#
_entry.id   AF-A0A367YMU5-F1
#
_cell.length_a   1.000
_cell.length_b   1.000
_cell.length_c   1.000
_cell.angle_alpha   90.00
_cell.angle_beta   90.00
_cell.angle_gamma   90.00
#
_symmetry.space_group_name_H-M   'P 1'
#
loop_
_entity.id
_entity.type
_entity.pdbx_description
1 polymer ?
#
loop_
_entity_poly.entity_id
_entity_poly.type
_entity_poly.pdbx_seq_one_letter_code
_entity_poly.pdbx_strand_id
1 'polypeptide(L)'
;MQSELYSSTYGKANVKFLKVKKDPSNPTVQDVLEANVQVLLRGQFDESYTKADNSSINTDVWPIEKFAAHLAKHFTTKYAHVEGIEVTIVQSKWTKIQLNGKDHAHSFRYDGPETRRTFLNYDKLTKKLQLTSSIKDLTVLKSTGSMFYGYNVCDYTTLQPTKDRILSTDVDASWTFDPSQISTLDDVLRQTGLFDKAYTAARDVTLELFYQEVGTVTYILPNKHYILFNLEWKGIKDNKELFYPSSDPNGLIKCTVGRKGDKAKF
;
A
#
# COMPACT_ATOMS: atom_id res chain seq x y z
N MET A 1 -27.20 -27.32 -20.84
CA MET A 1 -26.82 -25.96 -20.39
C MET A 1 -25.66 -25.52 -21.25
N GLN A 2 -25.81 -24.42 -22.01
CA GLN A 2 -24.71 -23.75 -22.68
C GLN A 2 -24.10 -22.75 -21.69
N SER A 3 -22.78 -22.74 -21.58
CA SER A 3 -22.04 -21.78 -20.77
C SER A 3 -21.64 -20.59 -21.65
N GLU A 4 -21.69 -19.38 -21.10
CA GLU A 4 -21.26 -18.15 -21.77
C GLU A 4 -20.21 -17.40 -20.93
N LEU A 5 -19.34 -16.63 -21.60
CA LEU A 5 -18.32 -15.81 -20.96
C LEU A 5 -18.98 -14.58 -20.33
N TYR A 6 -19.03 -14.51 -18.99
CA TYR A 6 -19.64 -13.39 -18.27
C TYR A 6 -18.73 -12.16 -18.20
N SER A 7 -17.41 -12.35 -18.04
CA SER A 7 -16.41 -11.27 -18.05
C SER A 7 -15.01 -11.80 -18.36
N SER A 8 -14.14 -10.94 -18.91
CA SER A 8 -12.75 -11.27 -19.21
C SER A 8 -11.82 -10.09 -18.95
N THR A 9 -10.66 -10.41 -18.38
CA THR A 9 -9.51 -9.51 -18.23
C THR A 9 -8.27 -10.21 -18.71
N TYR A 10 -7.40 -9.49 -19.42
CA TYR A 10 -6.09 -9.98 -19.78
C TYR A 10 -5.04 -8.89 -19.57
N GLY A 11 -3.77 -9.27 -19.42
CA GLY A 11 -2.72 -8.28 -19.31
C GLY A 11 -1.38 -8.86 -18.89
N LYS A 12 -0.57 -8.04 -18.23
CA LYS A 12 0.76 -8.43 -17.74
C LYS A 12 0.92 -8.00 -16.30
N ALA A 13 1.43 -8.92 -15.48
CA ALA A 13 1.83 -8.69 -14.10
C ALA A 13 3.34 -8.89 -13.95
N ASN A 14 3.90 -8.46 -12.82
CA ASN A 14 5.32 -8.63 -12.48
C ASN A 14 6.28 -7.88 -13.42
N VAL A 15 5.86 -6.75 -13.98
CA VAL A 15 6.71 -5.88 -14.80
C VAL A 15 7.52 -4.98 -13.88
N LYS A 16 8.75 -5.40 -13.57
CA LYS A 16 9.68 -4.64 -12.72
C LYS A 16 10.50 -3.65 -13.54
N PHE A 17 10.67 -2.44 -13.00
CA PHE A 17 11.59 -1.45 -13.57
C PHE A 17 12.21 -0.58 -12.48
N LEU A 18 13.35 0.04 -12.80
CA LEU A 18 13.95 1.12 -12.03
C LEU A 18 14.14 2.32 -12.96
N LYS A 19 13.67 3.49 -12.53
CA LYS A 19 13.86 4.77 -13.21
C LYS A 19 14.79 5.65 -12.38
N VAL A 20 15.79 6.22 -13.05
CA VAL A 20 16.67 7.25 -12.49
C VAL A 20 16.20 8.61 -13.00
N LYS A 21 15.97 9.55 -12.09
CA LYS A 21 15.75 10.96 -12.39
C LYS A 21 17.00 11.73 -12.00
N LYS A 22 17.61 12.42 -12.95
CA LYS A 22 18.76 13.32 -12.70
C LYS A 22 18.23 14.73 -12.49
N ASP A 23 18.78 15.44 -11.51
CA ASP A 23 18.45 16.85 -11.31
C ASP A 23 18.87 17.66 -12.56
N PRO A 24 17.97 18.49 -13.14
CA PRO A 24 18.28 19.25 -14.35
C PRO A 24 19.41 20.29 -14.16
N SER A 25 19.55 20.82 -12.95
CA SER A 25 20.56 21.83 -12.60
C SER A 25 21.89 21.20 -12.17
N ASN A 26 21.86 20.00 -11.61
CA ASN A 26 23.06 19.25 -11.23
C ASN A 26 22.88 17.73 -11.44
N PRO A 27 23.27 17.18 -12.61
CA PRO A 27 23.07 15.77 -12.94
C PRO A 27 23.77 14.75 -12.03
N THR A 28 24.67 15.19 -11.14
CA THR A 28 25.28 14.34 -10.10
C THR A 28 24.31 14.02 -8.96
N VAL A 29 23.28 14.85 -8.78
CA VAL A 29 22.17 14.62 -7.87
C VAL A 29 21.09 13.84 -8.60
N GLN A 30 20.70 12.71 -8.03
CA GLN A 30 19.80 11.75 -8.66
C GLN A 30 18.75 11.29 -7.64
N ASP A 31 17.59 10.89 -8.14
CA ASP A 31 16.55 10.18 -7.42
C ASP A 31 16.23 8.88 -8.17
N VAL A 32 15.77 7.87 -7.44
CA VAL A 32 15.38 6.58 -8.02
C VAL A 32 13.96 6.20 -7.65
N LEU A 33 13.29 5.51 -8.56
CA LEU A 33 12.02 4.84 -8.32
C LEU A 33 12.12 3.45 -8.90
N GLU A 34 12.02 2.45 -8.03
CA GLU A 34 11.88 1.06 -8.41
C GLU A 34 10.44 0.64 -8.15
N ALA A 35 9.81 0.03 -9.14
CA ALA A 35 8.43 -0.41 -9.04
C ALA A 35 8.15 -1.72 -9.77
N ASN A 36 7.12 -2.41 -9.31
CA ASN A 36 6.50 -3.56 -9.96
C ASN A 36 5.09 -3.16 -10.43
N VAL A 37 4.80 -3.35 -11.71
CA VAL A 37 3.55 -2.95 -12.35
C VAL A 37 2.76 -4.16 -12.82
N GLN A 38 1.45 -4.08 -12.61
CA GLN A 38 0.45 -4.93 -13.24
C GLN A 38 -0.55 -4.05 -14.00
N VAL A 39 -0.84 -4.43 -15.24
CA VAL A 39 -1.90 -3.84 -16.06
C VAL A 39 -2.82 -4.96 -16.52
N LEU A 40 -4.13 -4.83 -16.25
CA LEU A 40 -5.17 -5.70 -16.76
C LEU A 40 -6.17 -4.86 -17.56
N LEU A 41 -6.48 -5.30 -18.77
CA LEU A 41 -7.41 -4.65 -19.70
C LEU A 41 -8.72 -5.44 -19.72
N ARG A 42 -9.85 -4.73 -19.79
CA ARG A 42 -11.21 -5.26 -20.02
C ARG A 42 -11.69 -4.83 -21.40
N GLY A 43 -12.41 -5.71 -22.10
CA GLY A 43 -12.90 -5.45 -23.45
C GLY A 43 -13.11 -6.72 -24.28
N GLN A 44 -13.41 -6.54 -25.56
CA GLN A 44 -13.63 -7.62 -26.52
C GLN A 44 -12.28 -8.14 -27.04
N PHE A 45 -11.77 -9.20 -26.41
CA PHE A 45 -10.48 -9.82 -26.75
C PHE A 45 -10.63 -11.16 -27.47
N ASP A 46 -11.82 -11.49 -27.94
CA ASP A 46 -12.18 -12.82 -28.45
C ASP A 46 -11.36 -13.24 -29.69
N GLU A 47 -10.72 -12.30 -30.40
CA GLU A 47 -9.85 -12.58 -31.57
C GLU A 47 -8.44 -11.95 -31.55
N SER A 48 -7.99 -11.31 -30.47
CA SER A 48 -6.82 -10.41 -30.58
C SER A 48 -5.47 -11.08 -30.34
N TYR A 49 -4.58 -11.15 -31.35
CA TYR A 49 -3.13 -10.79 -31.30
C TYR A 49 -2.48 -10.82 -32.70
N THR A 50 -2.10 -9.67 -33.31
CA THR A 50 -1.10 -9.71 -34.41
C THR A 50 -0.23 -8.45 -34.62
N LYS A 51 -0.45 -7.33 -33.92
CA LYS A 51 0.39 -6.13 -34.14
C LYS A 51 0.83 -5.50 -32.81
N ALA A 52 1.92 -6.03 -32.26
CA ALA A 52 2.60 -5.49 -31.09
C ALA A 52 3.31 -4.17 -31.45
N ASP A 53 2.56 -3.06 -31.44
CA ASP A 53 3.14 -1.72 -31.57
C ASP A 53 3.46 -1.11 -30.19
N ASN A 54 4.75 -1.09 -29.87
CA ASN A 54 5.32 -0.56 -28.63
C ASN A 54 5.68 0.94 -28.71
N SER A 55 5.10 1.70 -29.63
CA SER A 55 5.34 3.15 -29.74
C SER A 55 5.16 3.88 -28.39
N SER A 56 6.12 4.78 -28.12
CA SER A 56 6.60 5.26 -26.81
C SER A 56 5.53 5.57 -25.75
N ILE A 57 5.52 4.78 -24.67
CA ILE A 57 4.86 5.14 -23.40
C ILE A 57 5.69 6.26 -22.76
N ASN A 58 5.03 7.34 -22.34
CA ASN A 58 5.68 8.45 -21.64
C ASN A 58 6.46 7.91 -20.42
N THR A 59 7.71 8.37 -20.27
CA THR A 59 8.63 7.85 -19.23
C THR A 59 8.55 8.60 -17.90
N ASP A 60 7.58 9.51 -17.75
CA ASP A 60 7.30 10.15 -16.46
C ASP A 60 6.51 9.20 -15.55
N VAL A 61 7.22 8.67 -14.55
CA VAL A 61 6.71 7.66 -13.61
C VAL A 61 6.42 8.22 -12.22
N TRP A 62 6.60 9.54 -12.01
CA TRP A 62 6.41 10.18 -10.72
C TRP A 62 5.20 11.12 -10.69
N PRO A 63 4.41 11.11 -9.60
CA PRO A 63 4.27 10.00 -8.65
C PRO A 63 3.57 8.80 -9.33
N ILE A 64 3.59 7.63 -8.68
CA ILE A 64 3.07 6.39 -9.27
C ILE A 64 1.58 6.47 -9.66
N GLU A 65 0.79 7.31 -8.98
CA GLU A 65 -0.60 7.59 -9.31
C GLU A 65 -0.75 8.23 -10.71
N LYS A 66 0.15 9.16 -11.05
CA LYS A 66 0.20 9.73 -12.41
C LYS A 66 0.62 8.71 -13.42
N PHE A 67 1.59 7.87 -13.08
CA PHE A 67 2.02 6.80 -13.97
C PHE A 67 0.88 5.82 -14.27
N ALA A 68 0.11 5.43 -13.25
CA ALA A 68 -1.09 4.62 -13.44
C ALA A 68 -2.10 5.30 -14.37
N ALA A 69 -2.35 6.60 -14.19
CA ALA A 69 -3.26 7.34 -15.06
C ALA A 69 -2.73 7.50 -16.49
N HIS A 70 -1.41 7.64 -16.67
CA HIS A 70 -0.78 7.66 -18.00
C HIS A 70 -0.99 6.34 -18.74
N LEU A 71 -0.78 5.21 -18.06
CA LEU A 71 -1.03 3.88 -18.62
C LEU A 71 -2.51 3.70 -18.95
N ALA A 72 -3.40 4.06 -18.02
CA ALA A 72 -4.84 3.98 -18.23
C ALA A 72 -5.29 4.81 -19.44
N LYS A 73 -4.81 6.05 -19.56
CA LYS A 73 -5.11 6.93 -20.69
C LYS A 73 -4.56 6.36 -21.99
N HIS A 74 -3.33 5.85 -22.00
CA HIS A 74 -2.71 5.26 -23.20
C HIS A 74 -3.53 4.10 -23.76
N PHE A 75 -3.82 3.07 -22.95
CA PHE A 75 -4.51 1.88 -23.46
C PHE A 75 -5.96 2.16 -23.86
N THR A 76 -6.67 2.97 -23.10
CA THR A 76 -8.10 3.25 -23.35
C THR A 76 -8.32 4.19 -24.54
N THR A 77 -7.33 5.01 -24.92
CA THR A 77 -7.39 5.85 -26.13
C THR A 77 -6.80 5.16 -27.37
N LYS A 78 -5.71 4.40 -27.22
CA LYS A 78 -5.03 3.74 -28.35
C LYS A 78 -5.85 2.62 -28.96
N TYR A 79 -6.58 1.86 -28.13
CA TYR A 79 -7.30 0.67 -28.58
C TYR A 79 -8.81 0.84 -28.42
N ALA A 80 -9.54 0.78 -29.54
CA ALA A 80 -10.98 0.96 -29.57
C ALA A 80 -11.73 -0.11 -28.76
N HIS A 81 -11.27 -1.36 -28.84
CA HIS A 81 -11.85 -2.54 -28.19
C HIS A 81 -11.56 -2.64 -26.67
N VAL A 82 -10.70 -1.77 -26.12
CA VAL A 82 -10.48 -1.68 -24.67
C VAL A 82 -11.60 -0.84 -24.05
N GLU A 83 -12.34 -1.44 -23.13
CA GLU A 83 -13.49 -0.89 -22.41
C GLU A 83 -13.14 -0.48 -20.97
N GLY A 84 -12.07 -1.01 -20.41
CA GLY A 84 -11.63 -0.66 -19.07
C GLY A 84 -10.22 -1.13 -18.76
N ILE A 85 -9.68 -0.64 -17.67
CA ILE A 85 -8.31 -0.95 -17.25
C ILE A 85 -8.17 -0.92 -15.74
N GLU A 86 -7.41 -1.87 -15.22
CA GLU A 86 -6.86 -1.89 -13.87
C GLU A 86 -5.35 -1.76 -13.93
N VAL A 87 -4.80 -0.86 -13.12
CA VAL A 87 -3.35 -0.67 -12.97
C VAL A 87 -3.00 -0.76 -11.49
N THR A 88 -2.12 -1.69 -11.15
CA THR A 88 -1.54 -1.81 -9.81
C THR A 88 -0.05 -1.52 -9.89
N ILE A 89 0.45 -0.60 -9.07
CA ILE A 89 1.87 -0.30 -8.98
C ILE A 89 2.32 -0.44 -7.54
N VAL A 90 3.38 -1.21 -7.32
CA VAL A 90 4.05 -1.37 -6.03
C VAL A 90 5.41 -0.71 -6.13
N GLN A 91 5.61 0.40 -5.41
CA GLN A 91 6.88 1.12 -5.33
C GLN A 91 7.69 0.66 -4.13
N SER A 92 8.93 0.24 -4.38
CA SER A 92 9.94 -0.04 -3.36
C SER A 92 10.42 1.25 -2.70
N LYS A 93 10.71 1.20 -1.40
CA LYS A 93 11.22 2.33 -0.65
C LYS A 93 12.75 2.38 -0.70
N TRP A 94 13.27 3.37 -1.41
CA TRP A 94 14.68 3.75 -1.45
C TRP A 94 14.84 5.13 -0.83
N THR A 95 15.74 5.26 0.15
CA THR A 95 16.03 6.53 0.82
C THR A 95 17.48 6.89 0.58
N LYS A 96 17.78 8.19 0.37
CA LYS A 96 19.16 8.65 0.23
C LYS A 96 19.94 8.34 1.51
N ILE A 97 21.16 7.84 1.35
CA ILE A 97 22.06 7.63 2.49
C ILE A 97 22.44 9.01 3.02
N GLN A 98 22.16 9.26 4.30
CA GLN A 98 22.51 10.51 4.96
C GLN A 98 23.83 10.34 5.73
N LEU A 99 24.80 11.22 5.46
CA LEU A 99 26.05 11.31 6.21
C LEU A 99 26.27 12.76 6.65
N ASN A 100 26.65 12.98 7.91
CA ASN A 100 26.88 14.30 8.48
C ASN A 100 25.69 15.28 8.29
N GLY A 101 24.46 14.75 8.41
CA GLY A 101 23.23 15.52 8.25
C GLY A 101 22.90 15.94 6.81
N LYS A 102 23.61 15.41 5.80
CA LYS A 102 23.38 15.70 4.39
C LYS A 102 23.08 14.43 3.60
N ASP A 103 22.10 14.51 2.72
CA ASP A 103 21.78 13.43 1.79
C ASP A 103 22.89 13.26 0.77
N HIS A 104 23.26 12.01 0.50
CA HIS A 104 24.17 11.69 -0.59
C HIS A 104 23.50 11.94 -1.94
N ALA A 105 24.27 12.44 -2.92
CA ALA A 105 23.74 12.87 -4.20
C ALA A 105 23.09 11.73 -5.02
N HIS A 106 23.59 10.50 -4.91
CA HIS A 106 23.19 9.36 -5.75
C HIS A 106 23.36 7.99 -5.07
N SER A 107 23.43 7.94 -3.73
CA SER A 107 23.54 6.66 -3.01
C SER A 107 22.31 6.46 -2.15
N PHE A 108 21.73 5.25 -2.23
CA PHE A 108 20.45 4.93 -1.65
C PHE A 108 20.53 3.66 -0.79
N ARG A 109 19.77 3.63 0.30
CA ARG A 109 19.52 2.45 1.12
C ARG A 109 18.12 1.91 0.79
N TYR A 110 18.03 0.59 0.65
CA TYR A 110 16.74 -0.09 0.58
C TYR A 110 16.12 -0.16 1.98
N ASP A 111 14.96 0.44 2.15
CA ASP A 111 14.29 0.61 3.45
C ASP A 111 13.20 -0.44 3.72
N GLY A 112 13.02 -1.43 2.84
CA GLY A 112 11.92 -2.40 2.90
C GLY A 112 11.76 -3.11 4.27
N PRO A 113 10.61 -3.74 4.53
CA PRO A 113 9.59 -4.19 3.57
C PRO A 113 8.50 -3.17 3.21
N GLU A 114 8.48 -1.98 3.83
CA GLU A 114 7.49 -0.92 3.55
C GLU A 114 7.41 -0.57 2.06
N THR A 115 6.18 -0.52 1.53
CA THR A 115 5.89 -0.17 0.13
C THR A 115 4.82 0.91 0.02
N ARG A 116 5.00 1.84 -0.93
CA ARG A 116 3.95 2.73 -1.42
C ARG A 116 3.27 2.04 -2.59
N ARG A 117 1.94 2.00 -2.62
CA ARG A 117 1.19 1.37 -3.72
C ARG A 117 0.11 2.28 -4.24
N THR A 118 -0.26 2.09 -5.50
CA THR A 118 -1.48 2.64 -6.06
C THR A 118 -2.24 1.58 -6.84
N PHE A 119 -3.56 1.66 -6.76
CA PHE A 119 -4.49 0.92 -7.59
C PHE A 119 -5.38 1.92 -8.31
N LEU A 120 -5.43 1.82 -9.63
CA LEU A 120 -6.32 2.60 -10.49
C LEU A 120 -7.24 1.64 -11.23
N ASN A 121 -8.55 1.88 -11.14
CA ASN A 121 -9.54 1.23 -11.98
C ASN A 121 -10.29 2.29 -12.77
N TYR A 122 -10.29 2.15 -14.09
CA TYR A 122 -11.00 3.06 -14.99
C TYR A 122 -11.91 2.29 -15.94
N ASP A 123 -13.16 2.72 -15.99
CA ASP A 123 -14.18 2.21 -16.91
C ASP A 123 -14.43 3.26 -18.00
N LYS A 124 -14.17 2.90 -19.26
CA LYS A 124 -14.23 3.82 -20.40
C LYS A 124 -15.66 4.16 -20.79
N LEU A 125 -16.61 3.25 -20.59
CA LEU A 125 -18.03 3.43 -20.96
C LEU A 125 -18.72 4.39 -19.99
N THR A 126 -18.62 4.10 -18.70
CA THR A 126 -19.21 4.89 -17.62
C THR A 126 -18.37 6.11 -17.23
N LYS A 127 -17.13 6.19 -17.73
CA LYS A 127 -16.11 7.18 -17.31
C LYS A 127 -15.77 7.13 -15.82
N LYS A 128 -16.16 6.07 -15.12
CA LYS A 128 -15.92 5.93 -13.69
C LYS A 128 -14.44 5.67 -13.43
N LEU A 129 -13.83 6.55 -12.64
CA LEU A 129 -12.47 6.43 -12.14
C LEU A 129 -12.50 6.10 -10.64
N GLN A 130 -11.71 5.10 -10.25
CA GLN A 130 -11.34 4.85 -8.87
C GLN A 130 -9.82 4.90 -8.79
N LEU A 131 -9.30 5.75 -7.90
CA LEU A 131 -7.88 5.83 -7.59
C LEU A 131 -7.70 5.61 -6.11
N THR A 132 -6.88 4.63 -5.75
CA THR A 132 -6.54 4.28 -4.38
C THR A 132 -5.03 4.34 -4.22
N SER A 133 -4.55 4.94 -3.13
CA SER A 133 -3.16 4.84 -2.71
C SER A 133 -3.09 4.11 -1.38
N SER A 134 -1.97 3.46 -1.11
CA SER A 134 -1.77 2.73 0.14
C SER A 134 -0.32 2.68 0.59
N ILE A 135 -0.15 2.49 1.89
CA ILE A 135 1.08 2.06 2.55
C ILE A 135 0.88 0.61 2.94
N LYS A 136 1.86 -0.24 2.67
CA LYS A 136 1.78 -1.64 3.04
C LYS A 136 3.13 -2.16 3.51
N ASP A 137 3.09 -3.09 4.47
CA ASP A 137 4.25 -3.74 5.08
C ASP A 137 5.11 -2.73 5.87
N LEU A 138 4.51 -1.66 6.41
CA LEU A 138 5.17 -0.79 7.39
C LEU A 138 5.14 -1.48 8.76
N THR A 139 6.23 -2.14 9.12
CA THR A 139 6.36 -2.82 10.42
C THR A 139 6.62 -1.81 11.53
N VAL A 140 5.78 -1.86 12.56
CA VAL A 140 5.92 -1.06 13.79
C VAL A 140 5.88 -1.95 15.02
N LEU A 141 6.57 -1.54 16.08
CA LEU A 141 6.62 -2.25 17.36
C LEU A 141 6.67 -1.24 18.51
N LYS A 142 5.88 -1.49 19.55
CA LYS A 142 6.05 -0.89 20.87
C LYS A 142 6.22 -2.00 21.90
N SER A 143 7.17 -1.81 22.81
CA SER A 143 7.56 -2.81 23.80
C SER A 143 6.67 -2.85 25.04
N THR A 144 5.89 -1.78 25.27
CA THR A 144 4.99 -1.58 26.42
C THR A 144 3.84 -0.64 25.98
N GLY A 145 2.92 -0.31 26.89
CA GLY A 145 1.81 0.63 26.60
C GLY A 145 0.72 0.02 25.72
N SER A 146 0.63 -1.32 25.69
CA SER A 146 -0.47 -2.06 25.06
C SER A 146 -1.10 -2.98 26.09
N MET A 147 -2.43 -3.01 26.11
CA MET A 147 -3.20 -3.83 27.05
C MET A 147 -4.24 -4.65 26.30
N PHE A 148 -4.63 -5.78 26.88
CA PHE A 148 -5.71 -6.61 26.38
C PHE A 148 -6.39 -7.33 27.54
N TYR A 149 -7.44 -6.72 28.06
CA TYR A 149 -8.25 -7.20 29.17
C TYR A 149 -9.71 -6.76 28.97
N GLY A 150 -10.65 -7.34 29.72
CA GLY A 150 -12.07 -6.96 29.65
C GLY A 150 -12.81 -7.43 28.39
N TYR A 151 -12.24 -8.37 27.63
CA TYR A 151 -12.94 -9.06 26.54
C TYR A 151 -13.95 -10.07 27.09
N ASN A 152 -14.91 -10.45 26.25
CA ASN A 152 -15.91 -11.48 26.59
C ASN A 152 -15.21 -12.81 26.92
N VAL A 153 -15.60 -13.42 28.02
CA VAL A 153 -15.10 -14.73 28.47
C VAL A 153 -16.19 -15.76 28.24
N CYS A 154 -15.82 -16.87 27.61
CA CYS A 154 -16.66 -18.04 27.38
C CYS A 154 -15.86 -19.33 27.55
N ASP A 155 -16.52 -20.48 27.37
CA ASP A 155 -15.94 -21.82 27.53
C ASP A 155 -14.70 -22.11 26.66
N TYR A 156 -14.45 -21.30 25.63
CA TYR A 156 -13.29 -21.41 24.74
C TYR A 156 -12.14 -20.44 25.09
N THR A 157 -12.27 -19.64 26.14
CA THR A 157 -11.31 -18.58 26.48
C THR A 157 -10.19 -19.13 27.36
N THR A 158 -9.01 -19.32 26.79
CA THR A 158 -7.78 -19.71 27.52
C THR A 158 -6.81 -18.56 27.72
N LEU A 159 -6.96 -17.50 26.91
CA LEU A 159 -6.11 -16.33 26.94
C LEU A 159 -6.21 -15.64 28.29
N GLN A 160 -5.07 -15.27 28.87
CA GLN A 160 -5.02 -14.49 30.10
C GLN A 160 -5.10 -12.99 29.78
N PRO A 161 -5.83 -12.19 30.57
CA PRO A 161 -5.82 -10.74 30.41
C PRO A 161 -4.42 -10.20 30.71
N THR A 162 -4.01 -9.17 29.97
CA THR A 162 -2.77 -8.45 30.25
C THR A 162 -2.99 -6.94 30.28
N LYS A 163 -2.32 -6.28 31.23
CA LYS A 163 -2.29 -4.82 31.35
C LYS A 163 -1.00 -4.20 30.82
N ASP A 164 -0.08 -5.03 30.34
CA ASP A 164 1.10 -4.57 29.61
C ASP A 164 1.64 -5.69 28.70
N ARG A 165 1.86 -5.40 27.43
CA ARG A 165 2.40 -6.34 26.45
C ARG A 165 3.09 -5.62 25.30
N ILE A 166 3.95 -6.34 24.60
CA ILE A 166 4.46 -5.94 23.28
C ILE A 166 3.30 -5.92 22.28
N LEU A 167 3.25 -4.88 21.46
CA LEU A 167 2.38 -4.80 20.29
C LEU A 167 3.26 -4.59 19.05
N SER A 168 3.16 -5.50 18.10
CA SER A 168 3.80 -5.37 16.79
C SER A 168 2.81 -5.70 15.68
N THR A 169 2.91 -4.97 14.58
CA THR A 169 2.03 -5.12 13.42
C THR A 169 2.70 -4.63 12.15
N ASP A 170 2.26 -5.19 11.01
CA ASP A 170 2.53 -4.63 9.69
C ASP A 170 1.34 -3.77 9.28
N VAL A 171 1.56 -2.49 9.09
CA VAL A 171 0.51 -1.57 8.68
C VAL A 171 0.18 -1.79 7.20
N ASP A 172 -1.09 -2.03 6.94
CA ASP A 172 -1.71 -1.92 5.62
C ASP A 172 -2.84 -0.87 5.69
N ALA A 173 -2.57 0.30 5.11
CA ALA A 173 -3.40 1.49 5.16
C ALA A 173 -3.67 1.97 3.74
N SER A 174 -4.94 2.09 3.36
CA SER A 174 -5.36 2.51 2.02
C SER A 174 -6.39 3.62 2.07
N TRP A 175 -6.31 4.57 1.14
CA TRP A 175 -7.29 5.64 0.97
C TRP A 175 -7.66 5.76 -0.52
N THR A 176 -8.97 5.85 -0.77
CA THR A 176 -9.49 6.08 -2.13
C THR A 176 -9.79 7.56 -2.27
N PHE A 177 -9.31 8.17 -3.35
CA PHE A 177 -9.54 9.58 -3.63
C PHE A 177 -11.02 9.81 -3.94
N ASP A 178 -11.54 10.90 -3.38
CA ASP A 178 -12.91 11.33 -3.57
C ASP A 178 -13.14 11.72 -5.04
N PRO A 179 -14.14 11.12 -5.73
CA PRO A 179 -14.47 11.46 -7.11
C PRO A 179 -14.80 12.94 -7.33
N SER A 180 -15.21 13.68 -6.29
CA SER A 180 -15.42 15.14 -6.36
C SER A 180 -14.13 15.96 -6.44
N GLN A 181 -12.99 15.37 -6.05
CA GLN A 181 -11.67 15.99 -6.12
C GLN A 181 -10.87 15.52 -7.33
N ILE A 182 -11.01 14.24 -7.70
CA ILE A 182 -10.37 13.62 -8.85
C ILE A 182 -11.43 12.78 -9.57
N SER A 183 -11.96 13.31 -10.66
CA SER A 183 -13.06 12.68 -11.39
C SER A 183 -12.60 12.00 -12.68
N THR A 184 -11.52 12.50 -13.29
CA THR A 184 -11.03 12.04 -14.60
C THR A 184 -9.54 11.67 -14.55
N LEU A 185 -9.10 10.89 -15.55
CA LEU A 185 -7.67 10.61 -15.74
C LEU A 185 -6.87 11.91 -15.92
N ASP A 186 -7.44 12.93 -16.56
CA ASP A 186 -6.76 14.21 -16.75
C ASP A 186 -6.61 15.00 -15.45
N ASP A 187 -7.55 14.88 -14.51
CA ASP A 187 -7.43 15.48 -13.18
C ASP A 187 -6.22 14.88 -12.44
N VAL A 188 -6.04 13.55 -12.51
CA VAL A 188 -4.86 12.86 -11.94
C VAL A 188 -3.57 13.40 -12.54
N LEU A 189 -3.52 13.52 -13.87
CA LEU A 189 -2.31 13.92 -14.60
C LEU A 189 -1.93 15.39 -14.35
N ARG A 190 -2.93 16.28 -14.21
CA ARG A 190 -2.72 17.71 -13.92
C ARG A 190 -2.38 17.98 -12.45
N GLN A 191 -2.68 17.06 -11.54
CA GLN A 191 -2.51 17.30 -10.12
C GLN A 191 -1.03 17.52 -9.72
N THR A 192 -0.77 18.42 -8.78
CA THR A 192 0.59 18.71 -8.29
C THR A 192 0.65 18.53 -6.77
N GLY A 193 1.49 17.59 -6.32
CA GLY A 193 1.79 17.36 -4.90
C GLY A 193 0.68 16.74 -4.05
N LEU A 194 -0.58 16.64 -4.49
CA LEU A 194 -1.65 16.02 -3.70
C LEU A 194 -1.30 14.58 -3.27
N PHE A 195 -0.81 13.76 -4.20
CA PHE A 195 -0.53 12.36 -3.93
C PHE A 195 0.57 12.18 -2.89
N ASP A 196 1.65 12.95 -3.01
CA ASP A 196 2.76 12.92 -2.06
C ASP A 196 2.34 13.48 -0.69
N LYS A 197 1.58 14.59 -0.67
CA LYS A 197 1.01 15.14 0.57
C LYS A 197 0.09 14.15 1.28
N ALA A 198 -0.79 13.48 0.53
CA ALA A 198 -1.70 12.48 1.08
C ALA A 198 -0.94 11.26 1.61
N TYR A 199 0.08 10.80 0.89
CA TYR A 199 0.97 9.72 1.34
C TYR A 199 1.68 10.08 2.65
N THR A 200 2.32 11.25 2.70
CA THR A 200 3.01 11.73 3.90
C THR A 200 2.04 11.88 5.07
N ALA A 201 0.88 12.54 4.86
CA ALA A 201 -0.12 12.70 5.91
C ALA A 201 -0.65 11.36 6.44
N ALA A 202 -0.96 10.40 5.56
CA ALA A 202 -1.42 9.07 5.97
C ALA A 202 -0.35 8.33 6.78
N ARG A 203 0.93 8.46 6.37
CA ARG A 203 2.06 7.86 7.09
C ARG A 203 2.29 8.51 8.45
N ASP A 204 2.25 9.83 8.52
CA ASP A 204 2.49 10.58 9.75
C ASP A 204 1.37 10.30 10.76
N VAL A 205 0.10 10.35 10.34
CA VAL A 205 -1.05 9.96 11.17
C VAL A 205 -0.91 8.52 11.66
N THR A 206 -0.45 7.60 10.81
CA THR A 206 -0.21 6.21 11.22
C THR A 206 0.82 6.10 12.33
N LEU A 207 1.95 6.78 12.18
CA LEU A 207 3.01 6.74 13.18
C LEU A 207 2.61 7.49 14.44
N GLU A 208 1.88 8.60 14.31
CA GLU A 208 1.37 9.39 15.44
C GLU A 208 0.35 8.60 16.25
N LEU A 209 -0.60 7.91 15.62
CA LEU A 209 -1.57 7.06 16.33
C LEU A 209 -0.89 5.89 17.03
N PHE A 210 0.11 5.28 16.37
CA PHE A 210 0.91 4.24 17.00
C PHE A 210 1.70 4.78 18.20
N TYR A 211 2.19 6.03 18.12
CA TYR A 211 2.92 6.70 19.20
C TYR A 211 2.01 7.14 20.37
N GLN A 212 0.90 7.82 20.10
CA GLN A 212 0.02 8.48 21.08
C GLN A 212 -0.93 7.53 21.85
N GLU A 213 -0.82 6.22 21.66
CA GLU A 213 -1.67 5.21 22.34
C GLU A 213 -3.18 5.34 22.04
N VAL A 214 -3.56 5.97 20.91
CA VAL A 214 -4.97 6.23 20.57
C VAL A 214 -5.57 5.07 19.78
N GLY A 215 -6.79 4.67 20.16
CA GLY A 215 -7.35 3.34 19.88
C GLY A 215 -7.95 3.03 18.50
N THR A 216 -8.22 3.98 17.57
CA THR A 216 -8.92 3.63 16.31
C THR A 216 -8.68 4.54 15.11
N VAL A 217 -8.15 3.97 14.01
CA VAL A 217 -8.24 4.41 12.59
C VAL A 217 -8.18 3.18 11.65
N THR A 218 -8.59 3.32 10.38
CA THR A 218 -8.58 2.27 9.34
C THR A 218 -7.21 1.61 9.18
N TYR A 219 -7.08 0.38 9.66
CA TYR A 219 -5.90 -0.42 9.43
C TYR A 219 -6.28 -1.89 9.29
N ILE A 220 -5.55 -2.61 8.45
CA ILE A 220 -5.43 -4.06 8.57
C ILE A 220 -4.14 -4.30 9.36
N LEU A 221 -4.28 -4.67 10.63
CA LEU A 221 -3.16 -4.88 11.55
C LEU A 221 -3.09 -6.34 11.97
N PRO A 222 -2.19 -7.15 11.39
CA PRO A 222 -1.86 -8.44 11.97
C PRO A 222 -1.16 -8.24 13.32
N ASN A 223 -1.72 -8.78 14.39
CA ASN A 223 -1.06 -8.78 15.69
C ASN A 223 0.05 -9.84 15.69
N LYS A 224 1.30 -9.41 15.50
CA LYS A 224 2.49 -10.27 15.59
C LYS A 224 2.78 -10.58 17.05
N HIS A 225 2.60 -11.83 17.44
CA HIS A 225 2.71 -12.24 18.85
C HIS A 225 4.17 -12.35 19.30
N TYR A 226 4.47 -11.69 20.42
CA TYR A 226 5.69 -11.90 21.20
C TYR A 226 5.29 -12.53 22.53
N ILE A 227 5.64 -13.80 22.73
CA ILE A 227 5.20 -14.60 23.88
C ILE A 227 6.37 -14.71 24.85
N LEU A 228 6.16 -14.44 26.15
CA LEU A 228 7.22 -14.62 27.15
C LEU A 228 7.71 -16.06 27.21
N PHE A 229 9.03 -16.26 27.20
CA PHE A 229 9.60 -17.58 27.47
C PHE A 229 9.41 -17.94 28.95
N ASN A 230 8.89 -19.14 29.20
CA ASN A 230 8.98 -19.75 30.52
C ASN A 230 10.42 -20.27 30.73
N LEU A 231 11.14 -19.62 31.65
CA LEU A 231 12.52 -19.95 32.03
C LEU A 231 12.62 -20.55 33.45
N GLU A 232 11.50 -20.94 34.05
CA GLU A 232 11.48 -21.50 35.41
C GLU A 232 12.31 -22.78 35.52
N TRP A 233 12.40 -23.55 34.44
CA TRP A 233 13.25 -24.74 34.34
C TRP A 233 14.76 -24.42 34.49
N LYS A 234 15.16 -23.15 34.32
CA LYS A 234 16.51 -22.63 34.61
C LYS A 234 16.60 -21.86 35.92
N GLY A 235 15.53 -21.84 36.73
CA GLY A 235 15.45 -21.11 37.99
C GLY A 235 15.16 -19.60 37.84
N ILE A 236 14.88 -19.11 36.62
CA ILE A 236 14.52 -17.71 36.40
C ILE A 236 13.00 -17.58 36.49
N LYS A 237 12.52 -17.00 37.58
CA LYS A 237 11.11 -16.67 37.78
C LYS A 237 10.81 -15.28 37.20
N ASP A 238 9.57 -15.10 36.74
CA ASP A 238 9.07 -13.82 36.25
C ASP A 238 9.93 -13.17 35.16
N ASN A 239 10.34 -13.96 34.15
CA ASN A 239 11.03 -13.42 32.97
C ASN A 239 10.19 -12.29 32.33
N LYS A 240 10.79 -11.12 32.15
CA LYS A 240 10.18 -9.93 31.52
C LYS A 240 10.95 -9.44 30.29
N GLU A 241 12.01 -10.14 29.92
CA GLU A 241 13.01 -9.64 28.97
C GLU A 241 13.10 -10.51 27.71
N LEU A 242 12.88 -11.82 27.83
CA LEU A 242 13.03 -12.75 26.71
C LEU A 242 11.68 -13.22 26.15
N PHE A 243 11.44 -12.93 24.87
CA PHE A 243 10.19 -13.23 24.17
C PHE A 243 10.45 -14.10 22.93
N TYR A 244 9.54 -15.03 22.66
CA TYR A 244 9.44 -15.80 21.42
C TYR A 244 8.59 -15.03 20.40
N PRO A 245 9.14 -14.63 19.23
CA PRO A 245 8.36 -14.10 18.13
C PRO A 245 7.65 -15.25 17.39
N SER A 246 6.32 -15.33 17.51
CA SER A 246 5.53 -16.34 16.80
C SER A 246 5.38 -15.97 15.33
N SER A 247 5.71 -16.88 14.42
CA SER A 247 5.46 -16.71 12.97
C SER A 247 3.97 -16.78 12.63
N ASP A 248 3.24 -17.63 13.34
CA ASP A 248 1.83 -17.97 13.14
C ASP A 248 1.24 -18.61 14.42
N PRO A 249 -0.10 -18.65 14.58
CA PRO A 249 -1.09 -17.80 13.90
C PRO A 249 -1.03 -16.35 14.42
N ASN A 250 -1.64 -15.39 13.70
CA ASN A 250 -1.72 -14.00 14.13
C ASN A 250 -3.18 -13.52 14.21
N GLY A 251 -3.50 -12.71 15.22
CA GLY A 251 -4.76 -11.95 15.21
C GLY A 251 -4.80 -11.00 14.00
N LEU A 252 -5.98 -10.73 13.45
CA LEU A 252 -6.15 -9.79 12.34
C LEU A 252 -7.26 -8.80 12.67
N ILE A 253 -6.90 -7.53 12.84
CA ILE A 253 -7.86 -6.45 13.10
C ILE A 253 -8.04 -5.68 11.80
N LYS A 254 -9.30 -5.47 11.40
CA LYS A 254 -9.67 -4.61 10.26
C LYS A 254 -10.61 -3.51 10.74
N CYS A 255 -10.26 -2.26 10.47
CA CYS A 255 -11.14 -1.12 10.70
C CYS A 255 -11.28 -0.30 9.41
N THR A 256 -12.40 0.39 9.22
CA THR A 256 -12.58 1.39 8.15
C THR A 256 -13.31 2.61 8.70
N VAL A 257 -12.72 3.79 8.49
CA VAL A 257 -13.15 5.10 8.94
C VAL A 257 -13.41 5.95 7.68
N GLY A 258 -14.64 6.45 7.56
CA GLY A 258 -15.07 7.39 6.52
C GLY A 258 -15.13 8.83 7.05
N ARG A 259 -15.50 9.79 6.19
CA ARG A 259 -15.71 11.18 6.63
C ARG A 259 -17.03 11.30 7.39
N LYS A 260 -17.14 12.31 8.25
CA LYS A 260 -18.40 12.63 8.95
C LYS A 260 -19.51 12.93 7.93
N GLY A 261 -20.47 12.01 7.80
CA GLY A 261 -21.56 12.06 6.81
C GLY A 261 -21.64 10.84 5.91
N ASP A 262 -20.54 10.09 5.76
CA ASP A 262 -20.55 8.79 5.11
C ASP A 262 -21.21 7.78 6.05
N LYS A 263 -22.39 7.28 5.68
CA LYS A 263 -23.05 6.23 6.48
C LYS A 263 -22.25 4.95 6.37
N ALA A 264 -21.82 4.42 7.51
CA ALA A 264 -21.27 3.07 7.58
C ALA A 264 -22.31 2.09 7.02
N LYS A 265 -21.92 1.28 6.03
CA LYS A 265 -22.77 0.23 5.46
C LYS A 265 -22.61 -1.03 6.32
N PHE A 266 -23.12 -0.98 7.54
CA PHE A 266 -23.30 -2.16 8.38
C PHE A 266 -24.77 -2.27 8.75
#